data_AF-A0A328CC80-F1
#
_entry.id   AF-A0A328CC80-F1
#
_cell.length_a   1.000
_cell.length_b   1.000
_cell.length_c   1.000
_cell.angle_alpha   90.00
_cell.angle_beta   90.00
_cell.angle_gamma   90.00
#
_symmetry.space_group_name_H-M   'P 1'
#
loop_
_entity.id
_entity.type
_entity.pdbx_description
1 polymer ?
#
loop_
_entity_poly.entity_id
_entity_poly.type
_entity_poly.pdbx_seq_one_letter_code
_entity_poly.pdbx_strand_id
1 'polypeptide(L)'
;MMVVAVMVMGSFSAAIIRIWRGPSGADRMMGAQLFGSSGAAVVLVLAGMAQEWGLIDVALVFAALAAVTVVAFVERTERAAEPR
;
A
#
# COMPACT_ATOMS: atom_id res chain seq x y z
N MET A 1 9.81 -16.91 12.57
CA MET A 1 8.67 -17.16 11.66
C MET A 1 7.34 -16.71 12.26
N MET A 2 6.90 -17.20 13.42
CA MET A 2 5.66 -16.75 14.07
C MET A 2 5.63 -15.25 14.43
N VAL A 3 6.75 -14.70 14.94
CA VAL A 3 6.91 -13.26 15.23
C VAL A 3 6.73 -12.39 13.98
N VAL A 4 7.24 -12.88 12.85
CA VAL A 4 7.20 -12.19 11.56
C VAL A 4 5.78 -12.18 11.01
N ALA A 5 5.05 -13.31 11.11
CA ALA A 5 3.64 -13.38 10.76
C ALA A 5 2.76 -12.42 11.60
N VAL A 6 3.03 -12.32 12.90
CA VAL A 6 2.34 -11.38 13.80
C VAL A 6 2.65 -9.93 13.44
N MET A 7 3.91 -9.58 13.15
CA MET A 7 4.28 -8.23 12.69
C MET A 7 3.60 -7.88 11.36
N VAL A 8 3.52 -8.83 10.44
CA VAL A 8 2.84 -8.67 9.14
C VAL A 8 1.35 -8.44 9.31
N MET A 9 0.68 -9.26 10.13
CA MET A 9 -0.77 -9.13 10.39
C MET A 9 -1.09 -7.84 11.14
N GLY A 10 -0.21 -7.43 12.05
CA GLY A 10 -0.28 -6.14 12.74
C GLY A 10 -0.11 -4.96 11.78
N SER A 11 0.84 -5.05 10.84
CA SER A 11 1.07 -4.01 9.82
C SER A 11 -0.11 -3.89 8.85
N PHE A 12 -0.70 -5.00 8.44
CA PHE A 12 -1.89 -5.02 7.59
C PHE A 12 -3.10 -4.40 8.30
N SER A 13 -3.32 -4.75 9.56
CA SER A 13 -4.39 -4.20 10.40
C SER A 13 -4.19 -2.70 10.64
N ALA A 14 -2.95 -2.26 10.89
CA ALA A 14 -2.59 -0.85 11.03
C ALA A 14 -2.83 -0.06 9.73
N ALA A 15 -2.54 -0.65 8.56
CA ALA A 15 -2.77 -0.03 7.26
C ALA A 15 -4.28 0.22 7.00
N ILE A 16 -5.14 -0.75 7.34
CA ILE A 16 -6.61 -0.61 7.26
C ILE A 16 -7.11 0.52 8.18
N ILE A 17 -6.63 0.55 9.43
CA ILE A 17 -7.00 1.59 10.41
C ILE A 17 -6.55 2.99 9.96
N ARG A 18 -5.40 3.10 9.28
CA ARG A 18 -4.88 4.37 8.76
C ARG A 18 -5.71 4.90 7.58
N ILE A 19 -6.13 4.03 6.65
CA ILE A 19 -7.01 4.37 5.51
C ILE A 19 -8.34 4.96 6.02
N TRP A 20 -8.89 4.38 7.08
CA TRP A 20 -10.21 4.76 7.59
C TRP A 20 -10.21 6.10 8.36
N ARG A 21 -9.05 6.58 8.84
CA ARG A 21 -8.92 7.77 9.70
C ARG A 21 -8.56 9.07 8.99
N GLY A 22 -8.32 9.08 7.68
CA GLY A 22 -7.88 10.29 6.95
C GLY A 22 -9.00 11.34 6.75
N PRO A 23 -8.90 12.55 7.36
CA PRO A 23 -9.91 13.60 7.23
C PRO A 23 -9.82 14.39 5.90
N SER A 24 -8.66 14.44 5.24
CA SER A 24 -8.45 15.13 3.96
C SER A 24 -8.18 14.18 2.78
N GLY A 25 -8.36 14.66 1.54
CA GLY A 25 -8.02 13.90 0.33
C GLY A 25 -6.54 13.51 0.27
N ALA A 26 -5.64 14.38 0.74
CA ALA A 26 -4.20 14.12 0.84
C ALA A 26 -3.88 13.05 1.91
N ASP A 27 -4.59 13.05 3.05
CA ASP A 27 -4.42 12.01 4.08
C ASP A 27 -4.86 10.64 3.60
N ARG A 28 -5.94 10.58 2.82
CA ARG A 28 -6.41 9.35 2.17
C ARG A 28 -5.39 8.82 1.14
N MET A 29 -4.76 9.73 0.39
CA MET A 29 -3.70 9.38 -0.55
C MET A 29 -2.43 8.87 0.15
N MET A 30 -2.02 9.55 1.22
CA MET A 30 -0.88 9.13 2.04
C MET A 30 -1.16 7.77 2.70
N GLY A 31 -2.42 7.50 3.09
CA GLY A 31 -2.89 6.19 3.54
C GLY A 31 -2.81 5.11 2.44
N ALA A 32 -3.18 5.43 1.21
CA ALA A 32 -3.07 4.51 0.07
C ALA A 32 -1.60 4.16 -0.27
N GLN A 33 -0.70 5.15 -0.21
CA GLN A 33 0.74 4.93 -0.43
C GLN A 33 1.37 4.07 0.69
N LEU A 34 0.98 4.32 1.94
CA LEU A 34 1.41 3.51 3.08
C LEU A 34 0.89 2.07 2.98
N PHE A 35 -0.35 1.88 2.50
CA PHE A 35 -0.93 0.57 2.26
C PHE A 35 -0.21 -0.19 1.13
N GLY A 36 0.12 0.47 0.03
CA GLY A 36 0.84 -0.16 -1.09
C GLY A 36 2.23 -0.68 -0.69
N SER A 37 3.00 0.11 0.04
CA SER A 37 4.32 -0.29 0.55
C SER A 37 4.24 -1.35 1.66
N SER A 38 3.29 -1.23 2.58
CA SER A 38 3.08 -2.23 3.64
C SER A 38 2.59 -3.56 3.07
N GLY A 39 1.68 -3.52 2.08
CA GLY A 39 1.20 -4.70 1.37
C GLY A 39 2.32 -5.44 0.63
N ALA A 40 3.19 -4.71 -0.08
CA ALA A 40 4.36 -5.30 -0.72
C ALA A 40 5.32 -5.96 0.29
N ALA A 41 5.57 -5.31 1.43
CA ALA A 41 6.41 -5.86 2.50
C ALA A 41 5.82 -7.15 3.11
N VAL A 42 4.50 -7.21 3.31
CA VAL A 42 3.79 -8.42 3.77
C VAL A 42 3.99 -9.57 2.78
N VAL A 43 3.82 -9.32 1.49
CA VAL A 43 3.96 -10.34 0.45
C VAL A 43 5.40 -10.85 0.35
N LEU A 44 6.41 -9.98 0.43
CA LEU A 44 7.83 -10.39 0.44
C LEU A 44 8.16 -11.30 1.63
N VAL A 45 7.62 -10.99 2.81
CA VAL A 45 7.77 -11.83 3.99
C VAL A 45 7.13 -13.20 3.76
N LEU A 46 5.93 -13.26 3.18
CA LEU A 46 5.27 -14.51 2.84
C LEU A 46 6.07 -15.31 1.80
N ALA A 47 6.68 -14.65 0.82
CA ALA A 47 7.58 -15.28 -0.16
C ALA A 47 8.73 -16.02 0.52
N GLY A 48 9.39 -15.36 1.47
CA GLY A 48 10.47 -15.97 2.26
C GLY A 48 10.00 -17.13 3.15
N MET A 49 8.78 -17.06 3.68
CA MET A 49 8.22 -18.13 4.53
C MET A 49 7.76 -19.35 3.72
N ALA A 50 7.10 -19.12 2.59
CA ALA A 50 6.60 -20.17 1.71
C ALA A 50 7.71 -20.78 0.84
N GLN A 51 8.88 -20.13 0.75
CA GLN A 51 9.94 -20.46 -0.22
C GLN A 51 9.45 -20.41 -1.68
N GLU A 52 8.40 -19.62 -1.92
CA GLU A 52 7.74 -19.47 -3.21
C GLU A 52 8.16 -18.15 -3.85
N TRP A 53 9.00 -18.25 -4.87
CA TRP A 53 9.58 -17.09 -5.55
C TRP A 53 8.53 -16.28 -6.33
N GLY A 54 7.42 -16.90 -6.76
CA GLY A 54 6.32 -16.21 -7.46
C GLY A 54 5.60 -15.16 -6.61
N LEU A 55 5.74 -15.20 -5.28
CA LEU A 55 5.21 -14.15 -4.40
C LEU A 55 6.01 -12.84 -4.52
N ILE A 56 7.26 -12.89 -4.98
CA ILE A 56 8.04 -11.67 -5.25
C ILE A 56 7.41 -10.86 -6.37
N ASP A 57 6.89 -11.52 -7.42
CA ASP A 57 6.18 -10.85 -8.51
C ASP A 57 4.92 -10.13 -8.02
N VAL A 58 4.19 -10.76 -7.08
CA VAL A 58 3.01 -10.17 -6.44
C VAL A 58 3.39 -8.92 -5.64
N ALA A 59 4.52 -8.93 -4.93
CA ALA A 59 5.01 -7.77 -4.20
C ALA A 59 5.42 -6.62 -5.13
N LEU A 60 6.06 -6.94 -6.27
CA LEU A 60 6.43 -5.96 -7.29
C LEU A 60 5.19 -5.30 -7.92
N VAL A 61 4.15 -6.09 -8.21
CA VAL A 61 2.87 -5.55 -8.71
C VAL A 61 2.23 -4.62 -7.69
N PHE A 62 2.22 -4.99 -6.40
CA PHE A 62 1.70 -4.14 -5.33
C PHE A 62 2.44 -2.80 -5.25
N ALA A 63 3.77 -2.83 -5.34
CA ALA A 63 4.59 -1.62 -5.35
C ALA A 63 4.32 -0.75 -6.59
N ALA A 64 4.16 -1.35 -7.77
CA ALA A 64 3.83 -0.63 -8.99
C ALA A 64 2.44 0.03 -8.91
N LEU A 65 1.42 -0.68 -8.43
CA LEU A 65 0.08 -0.14 -8.24
C LEU A 65 0.04 1.01 -7.23
N ALA A 66 0.87 0.95 -6.18
CA ALA A 66 1.02 2.06 -5.24
C ALA A 66 1.51 3.33 -5.97
N ALA A 67 2.55 3.21 -6.79
CA ALA A 67 3.07 4.32 -7.58
C ALA A 67 2.02 4.88 -8.57
N VAL A 68 1.30 3.99 -9.27
CA VAL A 68 0.21 4.40 -10.20
C VAL A 68 -0.89 5.14 -9.46
N THR A 69 -1.23 4.74 -8.24
CA THR A 69 -2.25 5.41 -7.42
C THR A 69 -1.84 6.85 -7.11
N VAL A 70 -0.55 7.11 -6.86
CA VAL A 70 -0.03 8.47 -6.64
C VAL A 70 -0.21 9.33 -7.88
N VAL A 71 0.20 8.81 -9.03
CA VAL A 71 0.08 9.53 -10.30
C VAL A 71 -1.38 9.86 -10.59
N ALA A 72 -2.28 8.89 -10.46
CA ALA A 72 -3.71 9.08 -10.68
C ALA A 72 -4.35 10.09 -9.71
N PHE A 73 -3.90 10.12 -8.45
CA PHE A 73 -4.38 11.10 -7.48
C PHE A 73 -3.90 12.51 -7.83
N VAL A 74 -2.61 12.68 -8.14
CA VAL A 74 -2.05 13.99 -8.52
C VAL A 74 -2.80 14.54 -9.73
N GLU A 75 -2.96 13.74 -10.78
CA GLU A 75 -3.69 14.15 -12.00
C GLU A 75 -5.14 14.55 -11.68
N ARG A 76 -5.85 13.77 -10.86
CA ARG A 76 -7.23 14.10 -10.46
C ARG A 76 -7.29 15.41 -9.68
N THR A 77 -6.30 15.67 -8.83
CA THR A 77 -6.25 16.88 -7.98
C THR A 77 -5.95 18.12 -8.82
N GLU A 78 -5.04 18.03 -9.79
CA GLU A 78 -4.75 19.11 -10.74
C GLU A 78 -5.96 19.45 -11.61
N ARG A 79 -6.63 18.44 -12.19
CA ARG A 79 -7.86 18.66 -12.98
C ARG A 79 -9.00 19.30 -12.18
N ALA A 80 -9.06 19.06 -10.87
CA ALA A 80 -10.07 19.68 -10.00
C ALA A 80 -9.71 21.14 -9.62
N ALA A 81 -8.45 21.52 -9.74
CA ALA A 81 -7.95 22.86 -9.42
C ALA A 81 -8.02 23.84 -10.61
N GLU A 82 -8.13 23.35 -11.85
CA GLU A 82 -8.37 24.20 -13.02
C GLU A 82 -9.80 24.80 -12.99
N PRO A 83 -9.95 26.13 -12.90
CA PRO A 83 -11.25 26.78 -13.01
C PRO A 83 -11.66 26.82 -14.49
N ARG A 84 -12.78 26.17 -14.81
CA ARG A 84 -13.42 26.23 -16.14
C ARG A 84 -14.04 27.58 -16.42
#